data_AF-A0A9E3BTX4-F1
#
_entry.id   AF-A0A9E3BTX4-F1
#
_cell.length_a   1.000
_cell.length_b   1.000
_cell.length_c   1.000
_cell.angle_alpha   90.00
_cell.angle_beta   90.00
_cell.angle_gamma   90.00
#
_symmetry.space_group_name_H-M   'P 1'
#
loop_
_entity.id
_entity.type
_entity.pdbx_description
1 polymer ?
#
loop_
_entity_poly.entity_id
_entity_poly.type
_entity_poly.pdbx_seq_one_letter_code
_entity_poly.pdbx_strand_id
1 'polypeptide(L)' 'MTIPALDIDPFSAAFFEDPFPAHAALREAGPVVRLSRYGVLAMARYDEVQAMLADWRAFSS' A
#
# COMPACT_ATOMS: atom_id res chain seq x y z
N MET A 1 -11.38 -9.65 11.08
CA MET A 1 -10.62 -8.42 10.76
C MET A 1 -10.94 -8.04 9.32
N THR A 2 -11.29 -6.79 9.08
CA THR A 2 -11.60 -6.25 7.74
C THR A 2 -10.40 -5.51 7.18
N ILE A 3 -10.06 -5.74 5.90
CA ILE A 3 -8.99 -4.97 5.22
C ILE A 3 -9.57 -3.60 4.83
N PRO A 4 -8.99 -2.48 5.30
CA PRO A 4 -9.47 -1.15 4.95
C PRO A 4 -9.30 -0.88 3.45
N ALA A 5 -10.33 -0.29 2.84
CA ALA A 5 -10.30 0.15 1.46
C ALA A 5 -10.02 1.66 1.40
N LEU A 6 -9.07 2.06 0.56
CA LEU A 6 -8.67 3.45 0.34
C LEU A 6 -8.76 3.77 -1.15
N ASP A 7 -9.26 4.96 -1.46
CA ASP A 7 -9.35 5.48 -2.83
C ASP A 7 -8.13 6.33 -3.24
N ILE A 8 -6.97 6.01 -2.66
CA ILE A 8 -5.70 6.65 -2.99
C ILE A 8 -5.23 6.14 -4.35
N ASP A 9 -4.88 7.06 -5.24
CA ASP A 9 -4.26 6.75 -6.53
C ASP A 9 -2.75 7.05 -6.48
N PRO A 10 -1.89 6.04 -6.23
CA PRO A 10 -0.43 6.19 -6.20
C PRO A 10 0.20 6.43 -7.59
N PHE A 11 -0.60 6.47 -8.65
CA PHE A 11 -0.16 6.71 -10.03
C PHE A 11 -0.68 8.03 -10.61
N SER A 12 -1.37 8.84 -9.79
CA SER A 12 -1.86 10.16 -10.19
C SER A 12 -0.75 11.22 -10.20
N ALA A 13 -0.92 12.25 -11.02
CA ALA A 13 -0.01 13.41 -11.02
C ALA A 13 0.06 14.08 -9.64
N ALA A 14 -1.08 14.25 -8.96
CA ALA A 14 -1.14 14.84 -7.62
C ALA A 14 -0.36 14.01 -6.58
N PHE A 15 -0.38 12.67 -6.68
CA PHE A 15 0.45 11.83 -5.83
C PHE A 15 1.94 12.01 -6.11
N PHE A 16 2.33 12.16 -7.37
CA PHE A 16 3.73 12.41 -7.71
C PHE A 16 4.21 13.82 -7.31
N GLU A 17 3.30 14.80 -7.24
CA GLU A 17 3.59 16.15 -6.75
C GLU A 17 3.85 16.17 -5.24
N ASP A 18 3.01 15.48 -4.44
CA ASP A 18 3.21 15.33 -3.00
C ASP A 18 2.72 13.95 -2.49
N PRO A 19 3.61 12.93 -2.45
CA PRO A 19 3.21 11.58 -2.07
C PRO A 19 3.13 11.37 -0.55
N PHE A 20 3.72 12.26 0.27
CA PHE A 20 3.91 12.01 1.70
C PHE A 20 2.60 11.93 2.49
N PRO A 21 1.57 12.76 2.24
CA PRO A 21 0.27 12.62 2.88
C PRO A 21 -0.38 11.27 2.57
N ALA A 22 -0.31 10.83 1.32
CA ALA A 22 -0.85 9.54 0.91
C ALA A 22 -0.07 8.37 1.53
N HIS A 23 1.25 8.45 1.60
CA HIS A 23 2.08 7.47 2.31
C HIS A 23 1.72 7.37 3.81
N ALA A 24 1.47 8.50 4.48
CA ALA A 24 1.04 8.51 5.87
C ALA A 24 -0.32 7.83 6.05
N ALA A 25 -1.31 8.19 5.23
CA ALA A 25 -2.64 7.59 5.26
C ALA A 25 -2.61 6.07 5.03
N LEU A 26 -1.80 5.60 4.07
CA LEU A 26 -1.62 4.17 3.80
C LEU A 26 -1.02 3.44 5.01
N ARG A 27 -0.02 4.02 5.68
CA ARG A 27 0.60 3.41 6.87
C ARG A 27 -0.33 3.42 8.08
N GLU A 28 -1.11 4.47 8.29
CA GLU A 28 -2.01 4.59 9.44
C GLU A 28 -3.21 3.64 9.33
N ALA A 29 -3.73 3.43 8.12
CA ALA A 29 -4.90 2.57 7.89
C ALA A 29 -4.70 1.12 8.34
N GLY A 30 -3.48 0.57 8.20
CA GLY A 30 -3.17 -0.77 8.66
C GLY A 30 -1.94 -1.39 8.00
N PRO A 31 -1.62 -2.65 8.33
CA PRO A 31 -0.50 -3.37 7.71
C PRO A 31 -0.75 -3.68 6.22
N VAL A 32 -2.00 -3.96 5.86
CA VAL A 32 -2.45 -4.22 4.49
C VAL A 32 -3.69 -3.38 4.22
N VAL A 33 -3.74 -2.77 3.04
CA VAL A 33 -4.91 -2.01 2.56
C VAL A 33 -5.34 -2.54 1.20
N ARG A 34 -6.58 -2.24 0.80
CA ARG A 34 -7.07 -2.43 -0.56
C ARG A 34 -7.14 -1.09 -1.27
N LEU A 35 -6.46 -0.93 -2.40
CA LEU A 35 -6.63 0.24 -3.27
C LEU A 35 -7.88 0.01 -4.13
N SER A 36 -8.98 0.67 -3.77
CA SER A 36 -10.31 0.40 -4.35
C SER A 36 -10.33 0.54 -5.86
N ARG A 37 -9.64 1.56 -6.38
CA ARG A 37 -9.55 1.88 -7.81
C ARG A 37 -8.96 0.78 -8.67
N TYR A 38 -8.02 -0.01 -8.13
CA TYR A 38 -7.31 -1.04 -8.88
C TYR A 38 -7.69 -2.46 -8.46
N GLY A 39 -8.40 -2.60 -7.34
CA GLY A 39 -8.74 -3.92 -6.79
C GLY A 39 -7.53 -4.69 -6.25
N VAL A 40 -6.41 -4.01 -5.99
CA VAL A 40 -5.17 -4.63 -5.51
C VAL A 40 -5.00 -4.44 -4.01
N LEU A 41 -4.21 -5.32 -3.40
CA LEU A 41 -3.71 -5.15 -2.05
C LEU A 41 -2.38 -4.38 -2.08
N ALA A 42 -2.15 -3.56 -1.05
CA ALA A 42 -0.92 -2.79 -0.91
C ALA A 42 -0.41 -2.83 0.54
N MET A 43 0.90 -2.73 0.67
CA MET A 43 1.64 -2.62 1.94
C MET A 43 2.53 -1.38 1.85
N ALA A 44 2.48 -0.52 2.87
CA ALA A 44 3.19 0.76 2.90
C ALA A 44 4.09 0.95 4.13
N ARG A 45 4.03 0.01 5.08
CA ARG A 45 4.86 -0.01 6.28
C ARG A 45 6.14 -0.80 6.01
N TYR A 46 7.20 -0.43 6.71
CA TYR A 46 8.52 -1.02 6.52
C TYR A 46 8.51 -2.52 6.79
N ASP A 47 7.97 -2.95 7.94
CA ASP A 47 7.99 -4.35 8.38
C ASP A 47 7.30 -5.27 7.36
N GLU A 48 6.10 -4.90 6.90
CA GLU A 48 5.36 -5.68 5.91
C GLU A 48 6.06 -5.71 4.54
N VAL A 49 6.58 -4.58 4.06
CA VAL A 49 7.29 -4.53 2.78
C VAL A 49 8.60 -5.33 2.84
N GLN A 50 9.37 -5.19 3.90
CA GLN A 50 10.63 -5.92 4.09
C GLN A 50 10.38 -7.42 4.17
N ALA A 51 9.36 -7.85 4.94
CA ALA A 51 8.99 -9.26 5.05
C ALA A 51 8.53 -9.84 3.69
N MET A 52 7.69 -9.11 2.95
CA MET A 52 7.23 -9.53 1.61
C MET A 52 8.42 -9.71 0.65
N LEU A 53 9.34 -8.73 0.60
CA LEU A 53 10.51 -8.79 -0.28
C LEU A 53 11.47 -9.92 0.09
N ALA A 54 11.50 -10.35 1.36
CA ALA A 54 12.33 -11.46 1.81
C ALA A 54 11.74 -12.84 1.49
N ASP A 55 10.41 -12.94 1.38
CA ASP A 55 9.70 -14.20 1.08
C ASP A 55 9.34 -14.33 -0.40
N TRP A 56 10.37 -14.55 -1.22
CA TRP A 56 10.22 -14.77 -2.67
C TRP A 56 9.40 -16.02 -3.03
N ARG A 57 9.20 -16.95 -2.09
CA ARG A 57 8.42 -18.16 -2.32
C ARG A 57 6.93 -17.86 -2.26
N ALA A 58 6.51 -17.01 -1.33
CA ALA A 58 5.13 -16.55 -1.23
C ALA A 58 4.84 -15.39 -2.19
N PHE A 59 5.83 -14.53 -2.48
CA PHE A 59 5.70 -13.34 -3.32
C PHE A 59 6.70 -13.39 -4.49
N SER A 60 6.25 -13.90 -5.64
CA SER A 60 7.06 -14.01 -6.85
C SER A 60 7.02 -12.74 -7.71
N SER A 61 8.05 -12.56 -8.53
CA SER A 61 8.15 -11.51 -9.57
C SER A 61 7.47 -11.88 -10.88
#